data_AF-A0AAV8VP76-F1
#
_entry.id   AF-A0AAV8VP76-F1
#
_cell.length_a   1.000
_cell.length_b   1.000
_cell.length_c   1.000
_cell.angle_alpha   90.00
_cell.angle_beta   90.00
_cell.angle_gamma   90.00
#
_symmetry.space_group_name_H-M   'P 1'
#
loop_
_entity.id
_entity.type
_entity.pdbx_description
1 polymer ?
#
loop_
_entity_poly.entity_id
_entity_poly.type
_entity_poly.pdbx_seq_one_letter_code
_entity_poly.pdbx_strand_id
1 'polypeptide(L)'
;MYLYCVIQLRSTERERKQKKLYSEDWALGDEDIEGRRTFNLQEKLDDPAFASGNIVKEMHGNELNVAYFQRHGFNTPLLFKEKTGLGLRLPTSNFSVNDVRMCVGSRRVLDVMDVNTQKNSEMTMKEWQKYYEDPKKDKLLNVISLEFSHTKLENYVQSPTVVRQVDWVDCVWPRHLKESQTEATNVLEEMKYPKVQKYCLMSVKGCYTDFHVDFGGTSVWYHILKGCKVFWLIPPTEHNLDLYERWVLSGKQSDIFFGDTVEKCVRIVLHAGNTFFIPTGWIHAVYTPVDSLVFGGNFLHSYGIDKQLKIAQVEDTTKVPQKFRYPFFTEMLWYVLERYVHCLLGNSHLTRGHDAPIPPDRPHIHLTQAELHGLKEIVMYLHMLPPNKKNVPDLLRDPVSLIQDVRTLIGLHRQDSRELAVTGRPILSVTNLVSLDLSHSKLVTENSLEYLSKCEKLMRLDCRHALQISTQALIKFAAKSERNLQVRDIKLVDVRQRVQ
;
A
#
# COMPACT_ATOMS: atom_id res chain seq x y z
N MET A 1 -35.57 -41.75 -40.54
CA MET A 1 -36.91 -42.38 -40.55
C MET A 1 -37.43 -42.34 -39.12
N TYR A 2 -38.53 -41.61 -38.93
CA TYR A 2 -39.41 -41.44 -37.75
C TYR A 2 -39.18 -42.33 -36.51
N LEU A 3 -39.23 -41.76 -35.29
CA LEU A 3 -40.50 -41.64 -34.55
C LEU A 3 -40.40 -40.70 -33.33
N TYR A 4 -41.34 -39.75 -33.27
CA TYR A 4 -41.74 -38.97 -32.09
C TYR A 4 -42.60 -39.83 -31.16
N CYS A 5 -42.52 -39.62 -29.84
CA CYS A 5 -43.72 -39.67 -29.00
C CYS A 5 -43.60 -38.71 -27.82
N VAL A 6 -44.56 -37.81 -27.74
CA VAL A 6 -44.78 -36.81 -26.70
C VAL A 6 -45.62 -37.45 -25.59
N ILE A 7 -45.20 -37.36 -24.33
CA ILE A 7 -46.12 -37.45 -23.19
C ILE A 7 -45.88 -36.23 -22.30
N GLN A 8 -46.96 -35.47 -22.16
CA GLN A 8 -47.11 -34.25 -21.39
C GLN A 8 -47.46 -34.65 -19.95
N LEU A 9 -46.62 -34.31 -18.97
CA LEU A 9 -46.97 -34.33 -17.55
C LEU A 9 -46.59 -32.99 -16.92
N ARG A 10 -47.61 -32.29 -16.43
CA ARG A 10 -47.53 -31.04 -15.68
C ARG A 10 -46.71 -31.25 -14.41
N SER A 11 -45.71 -30.41 -14.20
CA SER A 11 -45.00 -30.26 -12.91
C SER A 11 -44.69 -28.77 -12.73
N THR A 12 -45.24 -28.21 -11.66
CA THR A 12 -45.10 -26.83 -11.18
C THR A 12 -43.68 -26.28 -11.27
N GLU A 13 -43.49 -25.19 -12.01
CA GLU A 13 -42.26 -24.39 -11.99
C GLU A 13 -42.15 -23.66 -10.65
N ARG A 14 -41.19 -24.07 -9.81
CA ARG A 14 -40.58 -23.17 -8.82
C ARG A 14 -39.50 -22.39 -9.55
N GLU A 15 -39.78 -21.13 -9.85
CA GLU A 15 -38.79 -20.18 -10.36
C GLU A 15 -37.56 -20.17 -9.43
N ARG A 16 -36.44 -20.70 -9.93
CA ARG A 16 -35.12 -20.48 -9.34
C ARG A 16 -34.77 -19.00 -9.51
N LYS A 17 -34.97 -18.21 -8.45
CA LYS A 17 -34.43 -16.85 -8.34
C LYS A 17 -32.97 -16.84 -8.79
N GLN A 18 -32.70 -16.19 -9.92
CA GLN A 18 -31.36 -15.91 -10.43
C GLN A 18 -30.55 -15.22 -9.33
N LYS A 19 -29.33 -15.72 -9.07
CA LYS A 19 -28.35 -15.08 -8.19
C LYS A 19 -28.01 -13.71 -8.79
N LYS A 20 -28.35 -12.64 -8.06
CA LYS A 20 -28.02 -11.26 -8.44
C LYS A 20 -26.50 -11.09 -8.51
N LEU A 21 -26.06 -10.59 -9.66
CA LEU A 21 -24.68 -10.31 -10.03
C LEU A 21 -24.30 -8.90 -9.58
N TYR A 22 -22.99 -8.65 -9.46
CA TYR A 22 -22.43 -7.29 -9.49
C TYR A 22 -22.61 -6.74 -10.91
N SER A 23 -23.78 -6.17 -11.20
CA SER A 23 -24.08 -5.43 -12.43
C SER A 23 -23.93 -3.93 -12.17
N GLU A 24 -23.55 -3.17 -13.18
CA GLU A 24 -23.46 -1.71 -13.20
C GLU A 24 -24.84 -1.02 -12.99
N ASP A 25 -25.91 -1.79 -12.79
CA ASP A 25 -27.29 -1.33 -12.50
C ASP A 25 -27.49 -0.70 -11.10
N TRP A 26 -26.43 -0.52 -10.29
CA TRP A 26 -26.53 0.29 -9.08
C TRP A 26 -26.80 1.79 -9.36
N ALA A 27 -26.76 2.20 -10.64
CA ALA A 27 -27.00 3.56 -11.12
C ALA A 27 -28.44 3.85 -11.63
N LEU A 28 -29.24 2.85 -12.00
CA LEU A 28 -30.64 3.06 -12.46
C LEU A 28 -31.49 1.84 -12.09
N GLY A 29 -31.96 1.80 -10.86
CA GLY A 29 -32.89 0.79 -10.36
C GLY A 29 -33.72 1.40 -9.24
N ASP A 30 -34.88 1.92 -9.63
CA ASP A 30 -35.90 2.53 -8.79
C ASP A 30 -36.51 1.47 -7.85
N GLU A 31 -36.34 1.67 -6.54
CA GLU A 31 -37.28 1.31 -5.47
C GLU A 31 -36.71 1.84 -4.14
N ASP A 32 -37.30 2.93 -3.68
CA ASP A 32 -37.10 3.59 -2.38
C ASP A 32 -37.32 2.63 -1.20
N ILE A 33 -36.35 1.79 -0.90
CA ILE A 33 -36.21 1.15 0.42
C ILE A 33 -35.14 1.94 1.16
N GLU A 34 -35.57 2.76 2.11
CA GLU A 34 -34.70 3.48 3.04
C GLU A 34 -33.57 2.55 3.53
N GLY A 35 -32.34 2.83 3.08
CA GLY A 35 -31.12 2.08 3.40
C GLY A 35 -30.69 2.21 4.87
N ARG A 36 -31.60 1.97 5.81
CA ARG A 36 -31.28 1.88 7.23
C ARG A 36 -30.75 0.48 7.51
N ARG A 37 -29.52 0.41 7.99
CA ARG A 37 -28.92 -0.81 8.55
C ARG A 37 -29.90 -1.47 9.52
N THR A 38 -30.10 -2.78 9.39
CA THR A 38 -31.02 -3.54 10.26
C THR A 38 -30.40 -3.74 11.65
N PHE A 39 -29.06 -3.76 11.75
CA PHE A 39 -28.35 -3.83 13.03
C PHE A 39 -28.13 -2.44 13.64
N ASN A 40 -28.19 -2.37 14.96
CA ASN A 40 -27.95 -1.14 15.72
C ASN A 40 -26.45 -0.95 16.01
N LEU A 41 -25.83 0.03 15.38
CA LEU A 41 -24.40 0.30 15.56
C LEU A 41 -24.05 0.77 16.98
N GLN A 42 -24.98 1.45 17.67
CA GLN A 42 -24.76 1.89 19.05
C GLN A 42 -24.64 0.69 19.99
N GLU A 43 -25.47 -0.35 19.80
CA GLU A 43 -25.33 -1.61 20.54
C GLU A 43 -23.95 -2.23 20.30
N LYS A 44 -23.45 -2.25 19.06
CA LYS A 44 -22.11 -2.77 18.73
C LYS A 44 -20.95 -1.94 19.31
N LEU A 45 -21.18 -0.64 19.53
CA LEU A 45 -20.22 0.27 20.17
C LEU A 45 -20.17 0.09 21.69
N ASP A 46 -21.25 -0.36 22.31
CA ASP A 46 -21.35 -0.54 23.75
C ASP A 46 -21.16 -2.01 24.18
N ASP A 47 -21.26 -2.96 23.24
CA ASP A 47 -21.16 -4.39 23.51
C ASP A 47 -19.77 -4.76 24.07
N PRO A 48 -19.69 -5.32 25.30
CA PRO A 48 -18.43 -5.72 25.93
C PRO A 48 -17.79 -6.95 25.28
N ALA A 49 -18.53 -7.73 24.47
CA ALA A 49 -18.00 -8.88 23.75
C ALA A 49 -16.85 -8.48 22.80
N PHE A 50 -16.96 -7.30 22.18
CA PHE A 50 -15.89 -6.78 21.31
C PHE A 50 -14.77 -6.09 22.08
N ALA A 51 -14.97 -5.69 23.34
CA ALA A 51 -13.92 -5.04 24.14
C ALA A 51 -12.83 -6.02 24.62
N SER A 52 -13.10 -7.32 24.54
CA SER A 52 -12.30 -8.36 25.15
C SER A 52 -11.40 -9.05 24.13
N GLY A 53 -10.13 -8.65 24.02
CA GLY A 53 -9.17 -9.42 23.23
C GLY A 53 -7.83 -8.72 22.97
N ASN A 54 -6.74 -9.40 23.34
CA ASN A 54 -5.39 -8.91 23.05
C ASN A 54 -4.93 -9.37 21.65
N ILE A 55 -5.50 -8.77 20.59
CA ILE A 55 -5.05 -9.02 19.20
C ILE A 55 -4.28 -7.83 18.60
N VAL A 56 -4.21 -6.72 19.33
CA VAL A 56 -3.46 -5.54 18.95
C VAL A 56 -2.25 -5.43 19.86
N LYS A 57 -1.07 -5.25 19.28
CA LYS A 57 0.17 -5.10 20.03
C LYS A 57 0.52 -3.62 20.16
N GLU A 58 0.57 -3.12 21.39
CA GLU A 58 1.10 -1.78 21.64
C GLU A 58 2.63 -1.79 21.56
N MET A 59 3.22 -0.77 20.93
CA MET A 59 4.66 -0.63 20.72
C MET A 59 5.09 0.84 20.79
N HIS A 60 6.37 1.07 21.09
CA HIS A 60 7.05 2.36 20.93
C HIS A 60 7.68 2.47 19.53
N GLY A 61 7.74 3.68 18.98
CA GLY A 61 8.10 3.87 17.57
C GLY A 61 9.50 3.40 17.18
N ASN A 62 10.46 3.41 18.12
CA ASN A 62 11.82 2.88 17.95
C ASN A 62 11.89 1.34 17.85
N GLU A 63 10.88 0.63 18.33
CA GLU A 63 10.79 -0.82 18.21
C GLU A 63 10.37 -1.27 16.81
N LEU A 64 9.69 -0.40 16.04
CA LEU A 64 9.24 -0.70 14.69
C LEU A 64 10.31 -0.35 13.65
N ASN A 65 11.03 -1.36 13.19
CA ASN A 65 12.09 -1.24 12.19
C ASN A 65 12.12 -2.48 11.28
N VAL A 66 13.02 -2.51 10.28
CA VAL A 66 13.09 -3.63 9.34
C VAL A 66 13.45 -4.95 10.04
N ALA A 67 14.27 -4.93 11.10
CA ALA A 67 14.58 -6.15 11.85
C ALA A 67 13.35 -6.75 12.53
N TYR A 68 12.38 -5.93 12.94
CA TYR A 68 11.10 -6.39 13.45
C TYR A 68 10.34 -7.22 12.40
N PHE A 69 10.21 -6.69 11.18
CA PHE A 69 9.58 -7.39 10.05
C PHE A 69 10.32 -8.68 9.70
N GLN A 70 11.65 -8.67 9.71
CA GLN A 70 12.45 -9.85 9.40
C GLN A 70 12.31 -10.95 10.46
N ARG A 71 12.26 -10.58 11.75
CA ARG A 71 12.13 -11.54 12.87
C ARG A 71 10.73 -12.11 13.01
N HIS A 72 9.71 -11.25 12.88
CA HIS A 72 8.35 -11.57 13.31
C HIS A 72 7.33 -11.56 12.18
N GLY A 73 7.74 -11.15 10.97
CA GLY A 73 6.82 -10.72 9.93
C GLY A 73 6.02 -9.49 10.37
N PHE A 74 4.95 -9.22 9.64
CA PHE A 74 3.96 -8.23 10.03
C PHE A 74 2.57 -8.87 9.97
N ASN A 75 2.17 -9.49 11.08
CA ASN A 75 0.97 -10.34 11.16
C ASN A 75 -0.05 -9.87 12.20
N THR A 76 0.34 -8.96 13.09
CA THR A 76 -0.46 -8.45 14.21
C THR A 76 -0.60 -6.94 14.08
N PRO A 77 -1.81 -6.37 14.21
CA PRO A 77 -2.00 -4.94 14.20
C PRO A 77 -1.22 -4.27 15.33
N LEU A 78 -0.58 -3.15 15.01
CA LEU A 78 0.31 -2.45 15.93
C LEU A 78 -0.25 -1.08 16.26
N LEU A 79 -0.32 -0.77 17.56
CA LEU A 79 -0.77 0.52 18.06
C LEU A 79 0.40 1.27 18.70
N PHE A 80 0.58 2.51 18.27
CA PHE A 80 1.54 3.46 18.83
C PHE A 80 0.74 4.61 19.42
N LYS A 81 0.83 4.82 20.74
CA LYS A 81 0.12 5.93 21.40
C LYS A 81 0.62 7.30 20.93
N GLU A 82 1.90 7.36 20.56
CA GLU A 82 2.56 8.56 20.06
C GLU A 82 3.35 8.25 18.77
N LYS A 83 3.55 9.27 17.93
CA LYS A 83 4.32 9.13 16.68
C LYS A 83 5.84 9.15 16.85
N THR A 84 6.33 9.46 18.06
CA THR A 84 7.77 9.58 18.36
C THR A 84 8.50 8.28 18.00
N GLY A 85 9.64 8.40 17.31
CA GLY A 85 10.43 7.26 16.85
C GLY A 85 10.00 6.64 15.51
N LEU A 86 8.79 6.91 15.02
CA LEU A 86 8.32 6.35 13.73
C LEU A 86 8.93 7.03 12.49
N GLY A 87 9.52 8.22 12.66
CA GLY A 87 9.96 9.08 11.54
C GLY A 87 8.80 9.51 10.63
N LEU A 88 7.60 9.62 11.22
CA LEU A 88 6.38 10.15 10.63
C LEU A 88 6.38 11.67 10.76
N ARG A 89 6.22 12.39 9.64
CA ARG A 89 6.05 13.85 9.62
C ARG A 89 4.63 14.17 9.18
N LEU A 90 3.98 15.09 9.90
CA LEU A 90 2.60 15.50 9.65
C LEU A 90 2.47 17.01 9.92
N PRO A 91 1.43 17.65 9.37
CA PRO A 91 1.02 18.99 9.78
C PRO A 91 0.80 19.10 11.30
N THR A 92 0.73 20.34 11.78
CA THR A 92 0.42 20.62 13.19
C THR A 92 -1.02 20.27 13.54
N SER A 93 -1.33 20.15 14.83
CA SER A 93 -2.68 19.88 15.34
C SER A 93 -3.71 20.99 15.03
N ASN A 94 -3.30 22.12 14.46
CA ASN A 94 -4.22 23.17 14.04
C ASN A 94 -4.69 22.99 12.60
N PHE A 95 -4.00 22.16 11.79
CA PHE A 95 -4.33 21.92 10.38
C PHE A 95 -5.78 21.46 10.18
N SER A 96 -6.49 22.06 9.23
CA SER A 96 -7.94 21.93 9.05
C SER A 96 -8.33 21.36 7.68
N VAL A 97 -9.60 21.05 7.48
CA VAL A 97 -10.14 20.65 6.17
C VAL A 97 -9.97 21.78 5.14
N ASN A 98 -10.07 23.04 5.55
CA ASN A 98 -9.75 24.18 4.70
C ASN A 98 -8.28 24.20 4.27
N ASP A 99 -7.34 23.83 5.14
CA ASP A 99 -5.92 23.74 4.76
C ASP A 99 -5.67 22.59 3.76
N VAL A 100 -6.37 21.46 3.91
CA VAL A 100 -6.39 20.38 2.90
C VAL A 100 -6.84 20.96 1.55
N ARG A 101 -7.99 21.65 1.51
CA ARG A 101 -8.53 22.29 0.30
C ARG A 101 -7.52 23.25 -0.34
N MET A 102 -6.82 24.06 0.45
CA MET A 102 -5.80 24.98 -0.05
C MET A 102 -4.58 24.26 -0.66
N CYS A 103 -4.25 23.08 -0.14
CA CYS A 103 -3.13 22.28 -0.62
C CYS A 103 -3.45 21.45 -1.88
N VAL A 104 -4.64 20.85 -1.95
CA VAL A 104 -5.05 19.97 -3.06
C VAL A 104 -5.82 20.70 -4.17
N GLY A 105 -6.37 21.87 -3.87
CA GLY A 105 -7.10 22.73 -4.80
C GLY A 105 -8.62 22.61 -4.67
N SER A 106 -9.31 23.76 -4.70
CA SER A 106 -10.78 23.86 -4.52
C SER A 106 -11.61 23.06 -5.52
N ARG A 107 -11.14 22.93 -6.77
CA ARG A 107 -11.85 22.23 -7.85
C ARG A 107 -11.50 20.75 -7.94
N ARG A 108 -10.63 20.23 -7.06
CA ARG A 108 -10.31 18.81 -7.02
C ARG A 108 -11.59 18.02 -6.76
N VAL A 109 -11.96 17.15 -7.69
CA VAL A 109 -13.08 16.22 -7.53
C VAL A 109 -12.67 15.11 -6.57
N LEU A 110 -13.58 14.75 -5.68
CA LEU A 110 -13.46 13.70 -4.67
C LEU A 110 -14.52 12.63 -4.91
N ASP A 111 -14.16 11.37 -4.69
CA ASP A 111 -15.16 10.34 -4.39
C ASP A 111 -15.61 10.52 -2.93
N VAL A 112 -16.91 10.72 -2.72
CA VAL A 112 -17.53 10.91 -1.41
C VAL A 112 -18.58 9.82 -1.20
N MET A 113 -18.46 9.10 -0.10
CA MET A 113 -19.36 8.01 0.25
C MET A 113 -20.55 8.53 1.05
N ASP A 114 -21.77 8.23 0.61
CA ASP A 114 -22.96 8.33 1.45
C ASP A 114 -22.98 7.13 2.41
N VAL A 115 -22.89 7.40 3.71
CA VAL A 115 -22.71 6.38 4.75
C VAL A 115 -23.93 5.48 4.93
N ASN A 116 -25.12 5.95 4.59
CA ASN A 116 -26.33 5.15 4.75
C ASN A 116 -26.44 4.14 3.61
N THR A 117 -26.16 4.57 2.39
CA THR A 117 -26.26 3.71 1.19
C THR A 117 -24.97 2.97 0.86
N GLN A 118 -23.84 3.38 1.45
CA GLN A 118 -22.47 2.96 1.08
C GLN A 118 -22.14 3.22 -0.41
N LYS A 119 -22.91 4.08 -1.10
CA LYS A 119 -22.66 4.47 -2.49
C LYS A 119 -21.76 5.70 -2.57
N ASN A 120 -20.93 5.75 -3.60
CA ASN A 120 -20.08 6.90 -3.88
C ASN A 120 -20.78 7.89 -4.83
N SER A 121 -20.59 9.17 -4.56
CA SER A 121 -20.92 10.29 -5.43
C SER A 121 -19.70 11.21 -5.56
N GLU A 122 -19.70 12.08 -6.56
CA GLU A 122 -18.62 13.04 -6.74
C GLU A 122 -18.99 14.43 -6.23
N MET A 123 -18.03 15.14 -5.64
CA MET A 123 -18.12 16.59 -5.40
C MET A 123 -16.73 17.21 -5.34
N THR A 124 -16.66 18.53 -5.43
CA THR A 124 -15.41 19.26 -5.32
C THR A 124 -14.95 19.39 -3.87
N MET A 125 -13.64 19.54 -3.65
CA MET A 125 -13.05 19.85 -2.34
C MET A 125 -13.64 21.11 -1.69
N LYS A 126 -14.11 22.08 -2.48
CA LYS A 126 -14.79 23.26 -1.95
C LYS A 126 -16.18 22.93 -1.39
N GLU A 127 -16.96 22.14 -2.11
CA GLU A 127 -18.27 21.67 -1.65
C GLU A 127 -18.12 20.78 -0.41
N TRP A 128 -17.15 19.87 -0.43
CA TRP A 128 -16.83 19.02 0.71
C TRP A 128 -16.45 19.84 1.96
N GLN A 129 -15.55 20.82 1.83
CA GLN A 129 -15.15 21.67 2.96
C GLN A 129 -16.36 22.43 3.52
N LYS A 130 -17.21 22.99 2.65
CA LYS A 130 -18.44 23.66 3.08
C LYS A 130 -19.37 22.70 3.82
N TYR A 131 -19.58 21.50 3.29
CA TYR A 131 -20.38 20.46 3.94
C TYR A 131 -19.80 20.10 5.32
N TYR A 132 -18.50 19.83 5.39
CA TYR A 132 -17.82 19.37 6.61
C TYR A 132 -17.96 20.36 7.77
N GLU A 133 -17.79 21.66 7.47
CA GLU A 133 -17.85 22.75 8.45
C GLU A 133 -19.28 23.19 8.80
N ASP A 134 -20.30 22.77 8.04
CA ASP A 134 -21.68 23.07 8.36
C ASP A 134 -22.10 22.30 9.62
N PRO A 135 -22.57 22.98 10.70
CA PRO A 135 -23.08 22.28 11.88
C PRO A 135 -24.33 21.42 11.58
N LYS A 136 -25.06 21.72 10.50
CA LYS A 136 -26.23 20.95 10.06
C LYS A 136 -25.87 20.16 8.80
N LYS A 137 -25.93 18.83 8.92
CA LYS A 137 -25.65 17.93 7.80
C LYS A 137 -26.96 17.35 7.26
N ASP A 138 -27.24 17.56 5.98
CA ASP A 138 -28.43 17.00 5.31
C ASP A 138 -28.27 15.50 5.03
N LYS A 139 -27.04 15.07 4.77
CA LYS A 139 -26.65 13.67 4.53
C LYS A 139 -25.42 13.33 5.37
N LEU A 140 -25.21 12.05 5.65
CA LEU A 140 -24.02 11.58 6.34
C LEU A 140 -22.99 11.12 5.30
N LEU A 141 -21.98 11.95 5.07
CA LEU A 141 -21.00 11.76 3.99
C LEU A 141 -19.59 11.55 4.55
N ASN A 142 -18.78 10.79 3.83
CA ASN A 142 -17.43 10.43 4.27
C ASN A 142 -16.42 10.51 3.11
N VAL A 143 -15.22 11.06 3.36
CA VAL A 143 -14.10 11.02 2.42
C VAL A 143 -12.99 10.15 2.98
N ILE A 144 -12.73 9.02 2.33
CA ILE A 144 -11.69 8.05 2.74
C ILE A 144 -10.67 7.76 1.64
N SER A 145 -10.86 8.29 0.43
CA SER A 145 -10.10 7.94 -0.77
C SER A 145 -9.29 9.11 -1.36
N LEU A 146 -9.17 10.25 -0.67
CA LEU A 146 -8.37 11.37 -1.16
C LEU A 146 -6.87 11.04 -1.06
N GLU A 147 -6.33 10.51 -2.15
CA GLU A 147 -4.90 10.39 -2.37
C GLU A 147 -4.34 11.75 -2.81
N PHE A 148 -3.29 12.21 -2.13
CA PHE A 148 -2.78 13.58 -2.28
C PHE A 148 -1.32 13.67 -2.74
N SER A 149 -0.70 12.57 -3.17
CA SER A 149 0.63 12.64 -3.81
C SER A 149 0.55 13.51 -5.07
N HIS A 150 1.63 14.24 -5.36
CA HIS A 150 1.71 15.28 -6.39
C HIS A 150 0.82 16.52 -6.15
N THR A 151 0.41 16.76 -4.90
CA THR A 151 -0.18 18.04 -4.47
C THR A 151 0.76 18.79 -3.52
N LYS A 152 0.43 20.02 -3.13
CA LYS A 152 1.23 20.73 -2.10
C LYS A 152 1.21 20.02 -0.75
N LEU A 153 0.17 19.22 -0.47
CA LEU A 153 -0.02 18.53 0.81
C LEU A 153 1.07 17.48 1.06
N GLU A 154 1.59 16.88 -0.02
CA GLU A 154 2.68 15.91 0.03
C GLU A 154 3.91 16.41 0.80
N ASN A 155 4.22 17.70 0.70
CA ASN A 155 5.39 18.27 1.38
C ASN A 155 5.24 18.30 2.91
N TYR A 156 4.01 18.27 3.43
CA TYR A 156 3.73 18.29 4.86
C TYR A 156 3.66 16.89 5.49
N VAL A 157 3.47 15.85 4.67
CA VAL A 157 3.23 14.48 5.15
C VAL A 157 4.32 13.53 4.66
N GLN A 158 4.97 12.87 5.61
CA GLN A 158 5.94 11.82 5.35
C GLN A 158 5.50 10.56 6.10
N SER A 159 5.22 9.47 5.37
CA SER A 159 4.87 8.15 5.93
C SER A 159 5.94 7.64 6.90
N PRO A 160 5.66 6.67 7.79
CA PRO A 160 6.65 6.12 8.73
C PRO A 160 7.90 5.56 8.03
N THR A 161 9.05 5.60 8.71
CA THR A 161 10.35 5.22 8.12
C THR A 161 10.37 3.77 7.65
N VAL A 162 9.85 2.84 8.43
CA VAL A 162 9.80 1.43 8.04
C VAL A 162 8.97 1.21 6.77
N VAL A 163 7.87 1.97 6.59
CA VAL A 163 7.01 1.86 5.40
C VAL A 163 7.80 2.23 4.15
N ARG A 164 8.50 3.38 4.18
CA ARG A 164 9.37 3.83 3.07
C ARG A 164 10.53 2.87 2.76
N GLN A 165 10.86 1.98 3.69
CA GLN A 165 11.93 0.99 3.55
C GLN A 165 11.46 -0.35 2.99
N VAL A 166 10.16 -0.67 3.08
CA VAL A 166 9.61 -1.98 2.68
C VAL A 166 8.55 -1.91 1.59
N ASP A 167 7.98 -0.72 1.36
CA ASP A 167 6.94 -0.50 0.35
C ASP A 167 7.47 -0.81 -1.06
N TRP A 168 6.79 -1.71 -1.75
CA TRP A 168 7.09 -2.10 -3.12
C TRP A 168 7.03 -0.93 -4.10
N VAL A 169 6.17 0.07 -3.89
CA VAL A 169 6.17 1.25 -4.78
C VAL A 169 7.51 1.99 -4.74
N ASP A 170 8.14 2.09 -3.58
CA ASP A 170 9.43 2.77 -3.42
C ASP A 170 10.64 1.86 -3.73
N CYS A 171 10.53 0.56 -3.42
CA CYS A 171 11.64 -0.39 -3.50
C CYS A 171 11.73 -1.13 -4.83
N VAL A 172 10.61 -1.26 -5.54
CA VAL A 172 10.44 -2.18 -6.67
C VAL A 172 10.06 -1.48 -7.96
N TRP A 173 9.07 -0.59 -7.92
CA TRP A 173 8.57 0.05 -9.14
C TRP A 173 9.67 0.84 -9.88
N PRO A 174 9.71 0.82 -11.22
CA PRO A 174 10.69 1.60 -11.98
C PRO A 174 10.61 3.09 -11.65
N ARG A 175 11.70 3.63 -11.09
CA ARG A 175 11.76 5.02 -10.57
C ARG A 175 11.39 6.06 -11.61
N HIS A 176 11.92 5.93 -12.82
CA HIS A 176 11.67 6.88 -13.90
C HIS A 176 10.18 6.96 -14.27
N LEU A 177 9.39 5.88 -14.12
CA LEU A 177 7.96 5.91 -14.36
C LEU A 177 7.25 6.71 -13.26
N LYS A 178 7.59 6.45 -12.00
CA LYS A 178 7.07 7.20 -10.84
C LYS A 178 7.42 8.68 -10.90
N GLU A 179 8.68 9.01 -11.22
CA GLU A 179 9.17 10.40 -11.36
C GLU A 179 8.52 11.13 -12.54
N SER A 180 8.12 10.40 -13.58
CA SER A 180 7.42 10.98 -14.73
C SER A 180 5.91 11.20 -14.49
N GLN A 181 5.38 10.84 -13.32
CA GLN A 181 4.00 11.16 -12.95
C GLN A 181 3.86 12.65 -12.67
N THR A 182 2.94 13.30 -13.39
CA THR A 182 2.58 14.71 -13.17
C THR A 182 1.17 14.86 -12.62
N GLU A 183 0.26 13.97 -13.00
CA GLU A 183 -1.15 14.10 -12.61
C GLU A 183 -1.37 13.78 -11.14
N ALA A 184 -2.10 14.69 -10.48
CA ALA A 184 -2.47 14.58 -9.07
C ALA A 184 -3.77 13.79 -8.85
N THR A 185 -4.45 13.39 -9.91
CA THR A 185 -5.64 12.54 -9.86
C THR A 185 -5.27 11.06 -9.77
N ASN A 186 -6.27 10.22 -9.54
CA ASN A 186 -6.12 8.77 -9.48
C ASN A 186 -6.90 8.10 -10.63
N VAL A 187 -6.90 8.72 -11.81
CA VAL A 187 -7.46 8.14 -13.02
C VAL A 187 -6.50 7.07 -13.52
N LEU A 188 -6.94 5.81 -13.57
CA LEU A 188 -6.08 4.66 -13.81
C LEU A 188 -5.30 4.77 -15.15
N GLU A 189 -5.93 5.29 -16.20
CA GLU A 189 -5.32 5.45 -17.52
C GLU A 189 -4.17 6.47 -17.55
N GLU A 190 -4.16 7.41 -16.62
CA GLU A 190 -3.14 8.46 -16.50
C GLU A 190 -2.05 8.10 -15.45
N MET A 191 -2.22 6.99 -14.73
CA MET A 191 -1.26 6.54 -13.74
C MET A 191 -0.06 5.86 -14.41
N LYS A 192 1.13 6.24 -13.97
CA LYS A 192 2.41 5.60 -14.35
C LYS A 192 3.01 4.76 -13.24
N TYR A 193 2.41 4.78 -12.06
CA TYR A 193 2.75 3.93 -10.92
C TYR A 193 1.53 3.74 -10.02
N PRO A 194 1.53 2.73 -9.13
CA PRO A 194 0.46 2.54 -8.15
C PRO A 194 0.43 3.67 -7.13
N LYS A 195 -0.45 4.65 -7.37
CA LYS A 195 -0.55 5.86 -6.58
C LYS A 195 -1.48 5.67 -5.39
N VAL A 196 -0.98 5.02 -4.34
CA VAL A 196 -1.77 4.59 -3.16
C VAL A 196 -1.05 4.82 -1.83
N GLN A 197 0.01 5.63 -1.82
CA GLN A 197 0.91 5.73 -0.65
C GLN A 197 0.46 6.75 0.40
N LYS A 198 -0.34 7.76 0.03
CA LYS A 198 -0.67 8.90 0.90
C LYS A 198 -2.13 9.32 0.77
N TYR A 199 -2.93 8.97 1.78
CA TYR A 199 -4.35 9.29 1.88
C TYR A 199 -4.65 10.27 3.00
N CYS A 200 -5.57 11.20 2.74
CA CYS A 200 -6.15 12.12 3.71
C CYS A 200 -7.62 11.75 3.89
N LEU A 201 -7.99 11.25 5.06
CA LEU A 201 -9.37 10.88 5.37
C LEU A 201 -10.01 11.98 6.22
N MET A 202 -11.20 12.39 5.80
CA MET A 202 -12.00 13.42 6.42
C MET A 202 -13.38 12.82 6.66
N SER A 203 -13.74 12.64 7.92
CA SER A 203 -15.00 11.99 8.28
C SER A 203 -15.72 12.80 9.34
N VAL A 204 -17.03 12.93 9.19
CA VAL A 204 -17.87 13.58 10.19
C VAL A 204 -18.36 12.57 11.22
N LYS A 205 -18.82 13.07 12.36
CA LYS A 205 -19.42 12.28 13.43
C LYS A 205 -20.56 11.41 12.88
N GLY A 206 -20.56 10.14 13.27
CA GLY A 206 -21.55 9.14 12.88
C GLY A 206 -21.15 8.31 11.67
N CYS A 207 -20.12 8.70 10.89
CA CYS A 207 -19.71 7.94 9.72
C CYS A 207 -19.27 6.51 10.09
N TYR A 208 -19.79 5.54 9.34
CA TYR A 208 -19.48 4.12 9.44
C TYR A 208 -19.05 3.59 8.05
N THR A 209 -17.90 2.94 8.01
CA THR A 209 -17.42 2.17 6.86
C THR A 209 -17.48 0.71 7.26
N ASP A 210 -18.26 -0.09 6.52
CA ASP A 210 -18.55 -1.47 6.88
C ASP A 210 -17.33 -2.41 6.72
N PHE A 211 -17.47 -3.65 7.15
CA PHE A 211 -16.38 -4.63 7.12
C PHE A 211 -15.82 -4.81 5.70
N HIS A 212 -14.50 -4.62 5.58
CA HIS A 212 -13.76 -4.78 4.33
C HIS A 212 -12.34 -5.26 4.61
N VAL A 213 -11.65 -5.66 3.54
CA VAL A 213 -10.21 -5.87 3.49
C VAL A 213 -9.64 -4.84 2.53
N ASP A 214 -8.51 -4.23 2.87
CA ASP A 214 -7.86 -3.25 1.99
C ASP A 214 -7.40 -3.89 0.67
N PHE A 215 -7.52 -3.10 -0.39
CA PHE A 215 -7.38 -3.57 -1.77
C PHE A 215 -6.01 -4.21 -2.06
N GLY A 216 -5.99 -5.29 -2.84
CA GLY A 216 -4.79 -6.08 -3.13
C GLY A 216 -4.11 -6.70 -1.89
N GLY A 217 -4.79 -6.70 -0.74
CA GLY A 217 -4.21 -7.13 0.52
C GLY A 217 -3.11 -6.20 1.02
N THR A 218 -3.19 -4.90 0.73
CA THR A 218 -2.21 -3.95 1.28
C THR A 218 -2.22 -3.98 2.80
N SER A 219 -1.05 -3.70 3.37
CA SER A 219 -0.96 -3.21 4.73
C SER A 219 -1.24 -1.70 4.74
N VAL A 220 -1.72 -1.17 5.86
CA VAL A 220 -2.01 0.25 6.01
C VAL A 220 -1.37 0.82 7.27
N TRP A 221 -0.87 2.06 7.16
CA TRP A 221 -0.56 2.91 8.32
C TRP A 221 -1.61 4.02 8.42
N TYR A 222 -2.03 4.35 9.64
CA TYR A 222 -3.17 5.22 9.91
C TYR A 222 -2.88 6.11 11.13
N HIS A 223 -2.89 7.43 10.96
CA HIS A 223 -2.60 8.39 12.04
C HIS A 223 -3.74 9.37 12.25
N ILE A 224 -4.26 9.42 13.48
CA ILE A 224 -5.31 10.37 13.86
C ILE A 224 -4.69 11.73 14.14
N LEU A 225 -4.81 12.68 13.20
CA LEU A 225 -4.37 14.05 13.47
C LEU A 225 -5.35 14.76 14.39
N LYS A 226 -6.65 14.57 14.16
CA LYS A 226 -7.75 15.08 15.00
C LYS A 226 -8.89 14.09 15.10
N GLY A 227 -9.59 14.14 16.23
CA GLY A 227 -10.80 13.37 16.46
C GLY A 227 -10.52 11.98 17.03
N CYS A 228 -11.35 11.02 16.62
CA CYS A 228 -11.38 9.67 17.16
C CYS A 228 -11.91 8.69 16.11
N LYS A 229 -11.40 7.46 16.12
CA LYS A 229 -11.93 6.35 15.31
C LYS A 229 -12.12 5.11 16.18
N VAL A 230 -13.15 4.34 15.88
CA VAL A 230 -13.36 3.01 16.48
C VAL A 230 -13.22 1.99 15.37
N PHE A 231 -12.36 0.99 15.57
CA PHE A 231 -12.15 -0.11 14.63
C PHE A 231 -12.69 -1.39 15.23
N TRP A 232 -13.35 -2.21 14.42
CA TRP A 232 -13.55 -3.64 14.69
C TRP A 232 -12.59 -4.44 13.82
N LEU A 233 -11.87 -5.38 14.41
CA LEU A 233 -10.77 -6.10 13.78
C LEU A 233 -11.01 -7.61 13.86
N ILE A 234 -10.86 -8.28 12.72
CA ILE A 234 -11.02 -9.72 12.58
C ILE A 234 -9.76 -10.28 11.92
N PRO A 235 -9.10 -11.29 12.52
CA PRO A 235 -7.89 -11.87 11.97
C PRO A 235 -8.17 -12.59 10.64
N PRO A 236 -7.26 -12.52 9.66
CA PRO A 236 -7.42 -13.13 8.34
C PRO A 236 -7.11 -14.63 8.35
N THR A 237 -7.84 -15.39 9.17
CA THR A 237 -7.79 -16.86 9.09
C THR A 237 -8.50 -17.32 7.82
N GLU A 238 -8.14 -18.48 7.29
CA GLU A 238 -8.82 -19.06 6.12
C GLU A 238 -10.34 -19.15 6.36
N HIS A 239 -10.74 -19.56 7.56
CA HIS A 239 -12.15 -19.62 7.95
C HIS A 239 -12.85 -18.26 7.91
N ASN A 240 -12.22 -17.19 8.43
CA ASN A 240 -12.82 -15.86 8.44
C ASN A 240 -12.89 -15.25 7.03
N LEU A 241 -11.90 -15.51 6.17
CA LEU A 241 -11.93 -15.08 4.78
C LEU A 241 -13.03 -15.79 3.99
N ASP A 242 -13.22 -17.10 4.21
CA ASP A 242 -14.34 -17.85 3.62
C ASP A 242 -15.71 -17.30 4.05
N LEU A 243 -15.86 -16.95 5.34
CA LEU A 243 -17.07 -16.31 5.86
C LEU A 243 -17.28 -14.93 5.23
N TYR A 244 -16.21 -14.14 5.12
CA TYR A 244 -16.23 -12.81 4.51
C TYR A 244 -16.66 -12.88 3.05
N GLU A 245 -16.08 -13.79 2.24
CA GLU A 245 -16.46 -14.00 0.85
C GLU A 245 -17.95 -14.35 0.71
N ARG A 246 -18.46 -15.27 1.54
CA ARG A 246 -19.88 -15.64 1.53
C ARG A 246 -20.77 -14.49 1.96
N TRP A 247 -20.36 -13.70 2.95
CA TRP A 247 -21.10 -12.54 3.42
C TRP A 247 -21.18 -11.46 2.34
N VAL A 248 -20.07 -11.10 1.70
CA VAL A 248 -20.03 -10.15 0.56
C VAL A 248 -20.94 -10.64 -0.57
N LEU A 249 -20.84 -11.91 -0.96
CA LEU A 249 -21.64 -12.48 -2.05
C LEU A 249 -23.13 -12.67 -1.70
N SER A 250 -23.51 -12.61 -0.42
CA SER A 250 -24.90 -12.78 0.00
C SER A 250 -25.77 -11.54 -0.27
N GLY A 251 -25.14 -10.36 -0.39
CA GLY A 251 -25.84 -9.08 -0.49
C GLY A 251 -26.52 -8.62 0.81
N LYS A 252 -26.32 -9.33 1.93
CA LYS A 252 -26.94 -9.02 3.24
C LYS A 252 -26.08 -8.13 4.14
N GLN A 253 -25.22 -7.31 3.53
CA GLN A 253 -24.26 -6.46 4.25
C GLN A 253 -24.97 -5.41 5.12
N SER A 254 -26.09 -4.87 4.64
CA SER A 254 -26.95 -3.95 5.41
C SER A 254 -27.66 -4.61 6.60
N ASP A 255 -27.80 -5.94 6.60
CA ASP A 255 -28.62 -6.68 7.56
C ASP A 255 -27.79 -7.34 8.66
N ILE A 256 -26.57 -7.78 8.33
CA ILE A 256 -25.73 -8.60 9.20
C ILE A 256 -24.46 -7.81 9.56
N PHE A 257 -24.29 -7.52 10.84
CA PHE A 257 -23.01 -7.06 11.36
C PHE A 257 -22.00 -8.21 11.33
N PHE A 258 -21.09 -8.21 10.35
CA PHE A 258 -20.19 -9.34 10.10
C PHE A 258 -19.36 -9.76 11.33
N GLY A 259 -19.03 -8.81 12.22
CA GLY A 259 -18.36 -9.09 13.49
C GLY A 259 -19.09 -10.07 14.41
N ASP A 260 -20.41 -10.22 14.28
CA ASP A 260 -21.20 -11.21 15.04
C ASP A 260 -21.06 -12.64 14.49
N THR A 261 -20.55 -12.80 13.26
CA THR A 261 -20.53 -14.09 12.55
C THR A 261 -19.24 -14.86 12.73
N VAL A 262 -18.23 -14.24 13.33
CA VAL A 262 -16.90 -14.80 13.51
C VAL A 262 -16.65 -15.11 14.98
N GLU A 263 -15.74 -16.05 15.25
CA GLU A 263 -15.38 -16.43 16.62
C GLU A 263 -14.75 -15.27 17.39
N LYS A 264 -13.94 -14.44 16.72
CA LYS A 264 -13.20 -13.35 17.34
C LYS A 264 -13.23 -12.08 16.51
N CYS A 265 -13.85 -11.05 17.07
CA CYS A 265 -13.85 -9.68 16.58
C CYS A 265 -13.49 -8.76 17.76
N VAL A 266 -12.49 -7.89 17.60
CA VAL A 266 -12.05 -6.98 18.68
C VAL A 266 -12.25 -5.54 18.27
N ARG A 267 -12.85 -4.76 19.18
CA ARG A 267 -13.05 -3.33 19.04
C ARG A 267 -11.91 -2.57 19.71
N ILE A 268 -11.32 -1.62 19.00
CA ILE A 268 -10.33 -0.69 19.54
C ILE A 268 -10.74 0.76 19.28
N VAL A 269 -10.26 1.67 20.13
CA VAL A 269 -10.49 3.11 20.00
C VAL A 269 -9.15 3.79 19.75
N LEU A 270 -9.06 4.55 18.66
CA LEU A 270 -7.91 5.35 18.28
C LEU A 270 -8.22 6.82 18.55
N HIS A 271 -7.37 7.45 19.34
CA HIS A 271 -7.46 8.87 19.69
C HIS A 271 -6.44 9.70 18.90
N ALA A 272 -6.62 11.02 18.89
CA ALA A 272 -5.66 11.95 18.32
C ALA A 272 -4.22 11.67 18.82
N GLY A 273 -3.27 11.68 17.89
CA GLY A 273 -1.86 11.35 18.13
C GLY A 273 -1.52 9.86 17.97
N ASN A 274 -2.50 8.96 18.03
CA ASN A 274 -2.25 7.53 17.83
C ASN A 274 -1.87 7.25 16.37
N THR A 275 -0.94 6.31 16.18
CA THR A 275 -0.63 5.70 14.88
C THR A 275 -0.95 4.22 14.95
N PHE A 276 -1.67 3.72 13.97
CA PHE A 276 -2.11 2.35 13.89
C PHE A 276 -1.63 1.72 12.59
N PHE A 277 -1.15 0.47 12.67
CA PHE A 277 -0.72 -0.30 11.52
C PHE A 277 -1.58 -1.55 11.45
N ILE A 278 -2.21 -1.77 10.29
CA ILE A 278 -3.02 -2.96 10.02
C ILE A 278 -2.24 -3.82 9.02
N PRO A 279 -1.97 -5.09 9.33
CA PRO A 279 -1.27 -5.98 8.41
C PRO A 279 -2.20 -6.48 7.29
N THR A 280 -1.57 -7.01 6.25
CA THR A 280 -2.26 -7.62 5.11
C THR A 280 -3.38 -8.58 5.54
N GLY A 281 -4.55 -8.39 4.91
CA GLY A 281 -5.69 -9.31 4.95
C GLY A 281 -6.70 -9.08 6.07
N TRP A 282 -6.35 -8.29 7.09
CA TRP A 282 -7.21 -8.05 8.23
C TRP A 282 -8.55 -7.43 7.82
N ILE A 283 -9.63 -8.13 8.16
CA ILE A 283 -11.00 -7.67 7.89
C ILE A 283 -11.36 -6.67 8.99
N HIS A 284 -11.84 -5.49 8.60
CA HIS A 284 -12.13 -4.45 9.57
C HIS A 284 -13.27 -3.51 9.15
N ALA A 285 -13.96 -2.97 10.16
CA ALA A 285 -14.96 -1.92 10.02
C ALA A 285 -14.55 -0.70 10.86
N VAL A 286 -14.98 0.49 10.45
CA VAL A 286 -14.56 1.75 11.08
C VAL A 286 -15.74 2.66 11.38
N TYR A 287 -15.84 3.14 12.61
CA TYR A 287 -16.79 4.16 13.03
C TYR A 287 -16.10 5.45 13.46
N THR A 288 -16.78 6.58 13.27
CA THR A 288 -16.28 7.94 13.55
C THR A 288 -17.12 8.59 14.66
N PRO A 289 -16.72 8.53 15.94
CA PRO A 289 -17.49 9.11 17.03
C PRO A 289 -17.54 10.64 17.03
N VAL A 290 -16.51 11.29 16.48
CA VAL A 290 -16.38 12.75 16.36
C VAL A 290 -15.72 13.09 15.04
N ASP A 291 -16.00 14.28 14.50
CA ASP A 291 -15.36 14.80 13.29
C ASP A 291 -13.83 14.61 13.37
N SER A 292 -13.28 13.95 12.37
CA SER A 292 -11.91 13.43 12.39
C SER A 292 -11.17 13.72 11.10
N LEU A 293 -9.88 14.05 11.26
CA LEU A 293 -8.93 14.25 10.18
C LEU A 293 -7.77 13.28 10.39
N VAL A 294 -7.52 12.43 9.39
CA VAL A 294 -6.56 11.33 9.47
C VAL A 294 -5.65 11.37 8.25
N PHE A 295 -4.38 11.05 8.47
CA PHE A 295 -3.43 10.73 7.41
C PHE A 295 -3.05 9.25 7.45
N GLY A 296 -3.02 8.61 6.30
CA GLY A 296 -2.63 7.20 6.19
C GLY A 296 -2.04 6.88 4.83
N GLY A 297 -1.84 5.59 4.58
CA GLY A 297 -1.28 5.11 3.32
C GLY A 297 -1.24 3.59 3.25
N ASN A 298 -1.48 3.08 2.05
CA ASN A 298 -1.43 1.65 1.76
C ASN A 298 -0.07 1.28 1.16
N PHE A 299 0.43 0.09 1.49
CA PHE A 299 1.69 -0.43 0.97
C PHE A 299 1.68 -1.96 0.87
N LEU A 300 2.38 -2.47 -0.14
CA LEU A 300 2.70 -3.90 -0.28
C LEU A 300 4.15 -4.12 0.15
N HIS A 301 4.46 -5.30 0.68
CA HIS A 301 5.80 -5.63 1.18
C HIS A 301 6.12 -7.11 1.08
N SER A 302 7.41 -7.46 1.12
CA SER A 302 7.86 -8.83 0.89
C SER A 302 7.63 -9.82 2.05
N TYR A 303 7.14 -9.34 3.20
CA TYR A 303 6.93 -10.16 4.41
C TYR A 303 5.49 -10.70 4.59
N GLY A 304 4.62 -10.51 3.59
CA GLY A 304 3.20 -10.93 3.63
C GLY A 304 2.63 -11.28 2.25
N ILE A 305 3.50 -11.72 1.34
CA ILE A 305 3.18 -11.93 -0.08
C ILE A 305 2.06 -12.96 -0.26
N ASP A 306 2.14 -14.08 0.44
CA ASP A 306 1.13 -15.14 0.45
C ASP A 306 -0.27 -14.59 0.73
N LYS A 307 -0.39 -13.76 1.77
CA LYS A 307 -1.66 -13.14 2.14
C LYS A 307 -2.09 -12.07 1.15
N GLN A 308 -1.16 -11.30 0.60
CA GLN A 308 -1.46 -10.30 -0.45
C GLN A 308 -2.09 -10.98 -1.68
N LEU A 309 -1.49 -12.10 -2.12
CA LEU A 309 -2.01 -12.90 -3.23
C LEU A 309 -3.36 -13.54 -2.90
N LYS A 310 -3.53 -14.04 -1.66
CA LYS A 310 -4.82 -14.59 -1.20
C LYS A 310 -5.92 -13.53 -1.27
N ILE A 311 -5.67 -12.29 -0.85
CA ILE A 311 -6.67 -11.22 -0.95
C ILE A 311 -6.95 -10.84 -2.41
N ALA A 312 -5.95 -10.80 -3.29
CA ALA A 312 -6.19 -10.59 -4.72
C ALA A 312 -7.13 -11.68 -5.31
N GLN A 313 -7.02 -12.93 -4.86
CA GLN A 313 -7.96 -14.01 -5.23
C GLN A 313 -9.36 -13.83 -4.62
N VAL A 314 -9.45 -13.32 -3.38
CA VAL A 314 -10.73 -12.95 -2.75
C VAL A 314 -11.42 -11.86 -3.57
N GLU A 315 -10.69 -10.84 -4.02
CA GLU A 315 -11.21 -9.76 -4.89
C GLU A 315 -11.71 -10.29 -6.24
N ASP A 316 -11.03 -11.29 -6.81
CA ASP A 316 -11.49 -12.02 -7.99
C ASP A 316 -12.80 -12.77 -7.76
N THR A 317 -12.87 -13.52 -6.67
CA THR A 317 -14.06 -14.32 -6.32
C THR A 317 -15.27 -13.45 -6.02
N THR A 318 -15.04 -12.33 -5.33
CA THR A 318 -16.06 -11.34 -4.97
C THR A 318 -16.35 -10.33 -6.08
N LYS A 319 -15.64 -10.42 -7.21
CA LYS A 319 -15.83 -9.57 -8.41
C LYS A 319 -15.69 -8.07 -8.13
N VAL A 320 -14.71 -7.70 -7.29
CA VAL A 320 -14.40 -6.29 -7.03
C VAL A 320 -14.08 -5.57 -8.36
N PRO A 321 -14.73 -4.43 -8.67
CA PRO A 321 -14.47 -3.68 -9.89
C PRO A 321 -13.02 -3.19 -9.98
N GLN A 322 -12.48 -3.12 -11.20
CA GLN A 322 -11.08 -2.74 -11.44
C GLN A 322 -10.70 -1.37 -10.84
N LYS A 323 -11.64 -0.40 -10.82
CA LYS A 323 -11.43 0.93 -10.21
C LYS A 323 -11.04 0.85 -8.72
N PHE A 324 -11.46 -0.19 -8.00
CA PHE A 324 -11.24 -0.35 -6.57
C PHE A 324 -10.15 -1.36 -6.23
N ARG A 325 -9.46 -1.91 -7.23
CA ARG A 325 -8.35 -2.84 -7.02
C ARG A 325 -7.01 -2.11 -7.02
N TYR A 326 -6.00 -2.76 -6.46
CA TYR A 326 -4.63 -2.24 -6.49
C TYR A 326 -4.17 -2.00 -7.94
N PRO A 327 -3.79 -0.76 -8.32
CA PRO A 327 -3.34 -0.46 -9.68
C PRO A 327 -2.08 -1.25 -10.03
N PHE A 328 -2.04 -1.88 -11.20
CA PHE A 328 -0.86 -2.60 -11.70
C PHE A 328 -0.35 -3.72 -10.76
N PHE A 329 -1.28 -4.42 -10.08
CA PHE A 329 -0.92 -5.44 -9.09
C PHE A 329 -0.04 -6.54 -9.69
N THR A 330 -0.43 -7.13 -10.82
CA THR A 330 0.31 -8.23 -11.45
C THR A 330 1.66 -7.75 -12.01
N GLU A 331 1.70 -6.56 -12.59
CA GLU A 331 2.91 -5.88 -13.06
C GLU A 331 3.91 -5.67 -11.91
N MET A 332 3.42 -5.26 -10.74
CA MET A 332 4.23 -5.13 -9.54
C MET A 332 4.90 -6.46 -9.17
N LEU A 333 4.17 -7.58 -9.24
CA LEU A 333 4.73 -8.91 -8.93
C LEU A 333 5.90 -9.27 -9.85
N TRP A 334 5.82 -8.95 -11.14
CA TRP A 334 6.93 -9.14 -12.08
C TRP A 334 8.17 -8.32 -11.69
N TYR A 335 7.97 -7.06 -11.33
CA TYR A 335 9.08 -6.22 -10.86
C TYR A 335 9.64 -6.71 -9.52
N VAL A 336 8.81 -7.25 -8.61
CA VAL A 336 9.30 -7.85 -7.35
C VAL A 336 10.27 -8.99 -7.66
N LEU A 337 9.89 -9.91 -8.55
CA LEU A 337 10.74 -11.02 -8.97
C LEU A 337 12.05 -10.51 -9.60
N GLU A 338 11.96 -9.57 -10.55
CA GLU A 338 13.13 -8.97 -11.21
C GLU A 338 14.08 -8.35 -10.19
N ARG A 339 13.55 -7.61 -9.22
CA ARG A 339 14.37 -6.91 -8.23
C ARG A 339 15.08 -7.86 -7.29
N TYR A 340 14.45 -8.97 -6.89
CA TYR A 340 15.12 -10.01 -6.10
C TYR A 340 16.24 -10.68 -6.91
N VAL A 341 15.99 -11.05 -8.17
CA VAL A 341 17.00 -11.63 -9.07
C VAL A 341 18.17 -10.67 -9.27
N HIS A 342 17.91 -9.41 -9.59
CA HIS A 342 18.96 -8.43 -9.80
C HIS A 342 19.76 -8.15 -8.50
N CYS A 343 19.11 -8.07 -7.34
CA CYS A 343 19.81 -7.82 -6.08
C CYS A 343 20.66 -9.02 -5.60
N LEU A 344 20.26 -10.26 -5.90
CA LEU A 344 20.86 -11.48 -5.34
C LEU A 344 21.68 -12.29 -6.33
N LEU A 345 21.36 -12.23 -7.63
CA LEU A 345 22.10 -12.89 -8.72
C LEU A 345 22.86 -11.89 -9.61
N GLY A 346 22.53 -10.60 -9.55
CA GLY A 346 23.18 -9.56 -10.36
C GLY A 346 22.63 -9.45 -11.77
N ASN A 347 21.80 -10.39 -12.22
CA ASN A 347 21.18 -10.38 -13.54
C ASN A 347 20.02 -9.39 -13.57
N SER A 348 20.01 -8.42 -14.47
CA SER A 348 18.81 -7.61 -14.72
C SER A 348 17.98 -8.23 -15.84
N HIS A 349 16.66 -8.20 -15.70
CA HIS A 349 15.75 -8.64 -16.76
C HIS A 349 15.02 -7.47 -17.44
N LEU A 350 15.41 -6.24 -17.15
CA LEU A 350 14.82 -5.04 -17.73
C LEU A 350 15.50 -4.65 -19.06
N THR A 351 14.75 -4.06 -19.99
CA THR A 351 15.22 -3.62 -21.32
C THR A 351 16.36 -2.62 -21.26
N ARG A 352 16.35 -1.73 -20.25
CA ARG A 352 17.43 -0.77 -19.94
C ARG A 352 18.21 -1.14 -18.68
N GLY A 353 18.08 -2.40 -18.25
CA GLY A 353 18.81 -2.94 -17.11
C GLY A 353 20.25 -3.24 -17.46
N HIS A 354 21.14 -3.03 -16.50
CA HIS A 354 22.52 -3.47 -16.59
C HIS A 354 22.76 -4.55 -15.54
N ASP A 355 23.41 -5.63 -15.95
CA ASP A 355 23.84 -6.64 -14.99
C ASP A 355 24.85 -6.02 -14.03
N ALA A 356 24.72 -6.38 -12.75
CA ALA A 356 25.58 -5.95 -11.67
C ALA A 356 26.39 -7.17 -11.20
N PRO A 357 27.63 -7.36 -11.68
CA PRO A 357 28.45 -8.50 -11.30
C PRO A 357 28.56 -8.60 -9.79
N ILE A 358 28.25 -9.77 -9.24
CA ILE A 358 28.37 -10.01 -7.81
C ILE A 358 29.85 -10.19 -7.47
N PRO A 359 30.40 -9.40 -6.53
CA PRO A 359 31.78 -9.59 -6.10
C PRO A 359 32.00 -11.01 -5.57
N PRO A 360 33.10 -11.70 -5.93
CA PRO A 360 33.37 -13.07 -5.47
C PRO A 360 33.46 -13.20 -3.94
N ASP A 361 33.80 -12.09 -3.27
CA ASP A 361 33.93 -11.96 -1.82
C ASP A 361 32.63 -11.49 -1.13
N ARG A 362 31.53 -11.28 -1.87
CA ARG A 362 30.27 -10.86 -1.27
C ARG A 362 29.78 -11.96 -0.30
N PRO A 363 29.53 -11.61 0.97
CA PRO A 363 28.99 -12.58 1.91
C PRO A 363 27.61 -13.03 1.45
N HIS A 364 27.29 -14.30 1.69
CA HIS A 364 25.98 -14.85 1.40
C HIS A 364 24.90 -14.06 2.14
N ILE A 365 23.86 -13.65 1.42
CA ILE A 365 22.73 -12.92 1.99
C ILE A 365 21.64 -13.93 2.30
N HIS A 366 21.20 -13.97 3.55
CA HIS A 366 20.09 -14.84 3.95
C HIS A 366 18.75 -14.13 3.79
N LEU A 367 17.79 -14.83 3.18
CA LEU A 367 16.39 -14.44 3.06
C LEU A 367 15.60 -14.92 4.27
N THR A 368 14.58 -14.15 4.65
CA THR A 368 13.59 -14.65 5.59
C THR A 368 12.74 -15.73 4.93
N GLN A 369 12.15 -16.61 5.75
CA GLN A 369 11.24 -17.63 5.22
C GLN A 369 10.01 -17.04 4.55
N ALA A 370 9.52 -15.89 5.04
CA ALA A 370 8.38 -15.19 4.46
C ALA A 370 8.70 -14.72 3.03
N GLU A 371 9.87 -14.15 2.80
CA GLU A 371 10.31 -13.73 1.47
C GLU A 371 10.49 -14.93 0.54
N LEU A 372 11.22 -15.96 0.98
CA LEU A 372 11.50 -17.15 0.16
C LEU A 372 10.20 -17.90 -0.21
N HIS A 373 9.26 -18.02 0.73
CA HIS A 373 7.95 -18.60 0.46
C HIS A 373 7.14 -17.70 -0.49
N GLY A 374 7.10 -16.40 -0.22
CA GLY A 374 6.40 -15.43 -1.05
C GLY A 374 6.88 -15.40 -2.50
N LEU A 375 8.19 -15.52 -2.75
CA LEU A 375 8.72 -15.62 -4.12
C LEU A 375 8.21 -16.86 -4.85
N LYS A 376 8.08 -18.01 -4.15
CA LYS A 376 7.46 -19.22 -4.72
C LYS A 376 5.99 -18.98 -5.04
N GLU A 377 5.25 -18.37 -4.11
CA GLU A 377 3.83 -18.07 -4.30
C GLU A 377 3.59 -17.11 -5.48
N ILE A 378 4.44 -16.11 -5.70
CA ILE A 378 4.35 -15.25 -6.88
C ILE A 378 4.52 -16.06 -8.16
N VAL A 379 5.53 -16.93 -8.24
CA VAL A 379 5.76 -17.77 -9.43
C VAL A 379 4.56 -18.69 -9.68
N MET A 380 4.01 -19.30 -8.64
CA MET A 380 2.81 -20.15 -8.74
C MET A 380 1.60 -19.34 -9.20
N TYR A 381 1.34 -18.18 -8.59
CA TYR A 381 0.26 -17.29 -8.95
C TYR A 381 0.33 -16.86 -10.42
N LEU A 382 1.49 -16.34 -10.87
CA LEU A 382 1.71 -15.94 -12.27
C LEU A 382 1.59 -17.09 -13.26
N HIS A 383 1.93 -18.32 -12.85
CA HIS A 383 1.75 -19.51 -13.68
C HIS A 383 0.27 -19.87 -13.86
N MET A 384 -0.54 -19.73 -12.81
CA MET A 384 -1.98 -20.03 -12.81
C MET A 384 -2.81 -18.99 -13.56
N LEU A 385 -2.31 -17.78 -13.76
CA LEU A 385 -3.01 -16.74 -14.52
C LEU A 385 -3.11 -17.11 -16.02
N PRO A 386 -4.27 -16.84 -16.66
CA PRO A 386 -4.40 -16.99 -18.11
C PRO A 386 -3.49 -15.98 -18.84
N PRO A 387 -3.01 -16.28 -20.07
CA PRO A 387 -2.02 -15.46 -20.76
C PRO A 387 -2.35 -13.97 -20.85
N ASN A 388 -3.63 -13.63 -21.06
CA ASN A 388 -4.12 -12.26 -21.17
C ASN A 388 -4.24 -11.51 -19.83
N LYS A 389 -4.09 -12.19 -18.69
CA LYS A 389 -4.08 -11.57 -17.34
C LYS A 389 -2.70 -11.56 -16.71
N LYS A 390 -1.67 -12.08 -17.40
CA LYS A 390 -0.30 -12.10 -16.87
C LYS A 390 0.30 -10.71 -16.78
N ASN A 391 -0.22 -9.72 -17.51
CA ASN A 391 0.20 -8.31 -17.48
C ASN A 391 1.73 -8.16 -17.36
N VAL A 392 2.45 -8.78 -18.29
CA VAL A 392 3.92 -8.69 -18.31
C VAL A 392 4.27 -7.24 -18.66
N PRO A 393 5.05 -6.52 -17.82
CA PRO A 393 5.38 -5.13 -18.10
C PRO A 393 6.28 -4.99 -19.34
N ASP A 394 6.07 -3.94 -20.13
CA ASP A 394 6.85 -3.66 -21.36
C ASP A 394 8.36 -3.52 -21.12
N LEU A 395 8.76 -3.14 -19.91
CA LEU A 395 10.17 -3.02 -19.55
C LEU A 395 10.85 -4.37 -19.34
N LEU A 396 10.11 -5.48 -19.23
CA LEU A 396 10.69 -6.80 -19.01
C LEU A 396 11.07 -7.45 -20.35
N ARG A 397 12.34 -7.86 -20.50
CA ARG A 397 12.87 -8.43 -21.76
C ARG A 397 12.31 -9.81 -22.06
N ASP A 398 12.43 -10.70 -21.09
CA ASP A 398 11.98 -12.09 -21.22
C ASP A 398 11.42 -12.60 -19.88
N PRO A 399 10.08 -12.72 -19.75
CA PRO A 399 9.47 -13.25 -18.53
C PRO A 399 9.87 -14.71 -18.24
N VAL A 400 10.19 -15.52 -19.26
CA VAL A 400 10.55 -16.93 -19.07
C VAL A 400 11.94 -17.04 -18.44
N SER A 401 12.92 -16.31 -18.98
CA SER A 401 14.27 -16.25 -18.39
C SER A 401 14.24 -15.72 -16.96
N LEU A 402 13.42 -14.70 -16.66
CA LEU A 402 13.25 -14.22 -15.28
C LEU A 402 12.75 -15.34 -14.35
N ILE A 403 11.72 -16.08 -14.74
CA ILE A 403 11.18 -17.18 -13.92
C ILE A 403 12.23 -18.28 -13.70
N GLN A 404 13.09 -18.54 -14.69
CA GLN A 404 14.18 -19.50 -14.54
C GLN A 404 15.22 -19.02 -13.51
N ASP A 405 15.62 -17.75 -13.54
CA ASP A 405 16.53 -17.18 -12.56
C ASP A 405 15.92 -17.15 -11.15
N VAL A 406 14.62 -16.87 -11.03
CA VAL A 406 13.90 -16.93 -9.75
C VAL A 406 13.94 -18.35 -9.17
N ARG A 407 13.78 -19.39 -10.00
CA ARG A 407 13.90 -20.80 -9.55
C ARG A 407 15.30 -21.11 -9.07
N THR A 408 16.33 -20.65 -9.77
CA THR A 408 17.74 -20.78 -9.36
C THR A 408 17.97 -20.10 -8.01
N LEU A 409 17.52 -18.85 -7.86
CA LEU A 409 17.59 -18.09 -6.61
C LEU A 409 16.92 -18.85 -5.47
N ILE A 410 15.69 -19.31 -5.65
CA ILE A 410 14.96 -20.10 -4.64
C ILE A 410 15.74 -21.36 -4.23
N GLY A 411 16.42 -22.01 -5.19
CA GLY A 411 17.28 -23.17 -4.94
C GLY A 411 18.50 -22.82 -4.07
N LEU A 412 19.20 -21.73 -4.39
CA LEU A 412 20.39 -21.25 -3.66
C LEU A 412 20.05 -20.85 -2.21
N HIS A 413 18.88 -20.28 -1.98
CA HIS A 413 18.45 -19.78 -0.68
C HIS A 413 17.68 -20.82 0.17
N ARG A 414 17.62 -22.09 -0.25
CA ARG A 414 16.85 -23.15 0.45
C ARG A 414 17.30 -23.40 1.89
N GLN A 415 18.58 -23.17 2.18
CA GLN A 415 19.21 -23.44 3.49
C GLN A 415 19.54 -22.15 4.24
N ASP A 416 18.85 -21.05 3.94
CA ASP A 416 19.10 -19.78 4.62
C ASP A 416 18.86 -19.85 6.12
N SER A 417 19.78 -19.25 6.88
CA SER A 417 19.68 -19.14 8.33
C SER A 417 18.69 -18.06 8.71
N ARG A 418 17.71 -18.43 9.55
CA ARG A 418 16.71 -17.50 10.09
C ARG A 418 17.35 -16.37 10.90
N GLU A 419 18.42 -16.66 11.63
CA GLU A 419 19.10 -15.66 12.47
C GLU A 419 19.87 -14.66 11.61
N LEU A 420 20.60 -15.15 10.61
CA LEU A 420 21.40 -14.30 9.71
C LEU A 420 20.54 -13.52 8.71
N ALA A 421 19.30 -13.95 8.45
CA ALA A 421 18.33 -13.19 7.66
C ALA A 421 17.89 -11.88 8.32
N VAL A 422 18.08 -11.74 9.64
CA VAL A 422 17.74 -10.53 10.38
C VAL A 422 18.90 -9.54 10.34
N THR A 423 18.99 -8.81 9.23
CA THR A 423 20.06 -7.82 9.00
C THR A 423 19.70 -6.42 9.49
N GLY A 424 18.41 -6.16 9.76
CA GLY A 424 17.87 -4.82 10.00
C GLY A 424 17.88 -3.90 8.78
N ARG A 425 18.22 -4.42 7.60
CA ARG A 425 18.26 -3.69 6.33
C ARG A 425 17.42 -4.44 5.28
N PRO A 426 16.58 -3.76 4.48
CA PRO A 426 15.74 -4.42 3.51
C PRO A 426 16.58 -4.84 2.29
N ILE A 427 16.40 -6.06 1.80
CA ILE A 427 17.16 -6.61 0.65
C ILE A 427 16.91 -5.79 -0.62
N LEU A 428 15.67 -5.34 -0.81
CA LEU A 428 15.25 -4.55 -1.97
C LEU A 428 15.66 -3.07 -1.89
N SER A 429 16.37 -2.64 -0.85
CA SER A 429 16.87 -1.26 -0.78
C SER A 429 17.74 -0.95 -1.99
N VAL A 430 17.62 0.30 -2.46
CA VAL A 430 18.51 0.83 -3.49
C VAL A 430 19.86 1.12 -2.85
N THR A 431 20.65 0.06 -2.68
CA THR A 431 22.04 0.11 -2.23
C THR A 431 22.99 0.41 -3.38
N ASN A 432 22.50 0.39 -4.63
CA ASN A 432 23.28 0.54 -5.84
C ASN A 432 23.18 1.95 -6.44
N LEU A 433 22.98 3.00 -5.62
CA LEU A 433 23.20 4.35 -6.13
C LEU A 433 24.71 4.51 -6.39
N VAL A 434 25.14 4.14 -7.59
CA VAL A 434 26.53 4.17 -8.04
C VAL A 434 26.85 5.49 -8.71
N SER A 435 25.87 6.06 -9.41
CA SER A 435 25.97 7.37 -10.04
C SER A 435 24.73 8.17 -9.75
N LEU A 436 24.90 9.46 -9.45
CA LEU A 436 23.81 10.40 -9.26
C LEU A 436 24.14 11.71 -9.97
N ASP A 437 23.20 12.22 -10.78
CA ASP A 437 23.32 13.52 -11.43
C ASP A 437 22.32 14.51 -10.81
N LEU A 438 22.87 15.54 -10.17
CA LEU A 438 22.18 16.66 -9.53
C LEU A 438 22.56 17.98 -10.18
N SER A 439 23.20 17.97 -11.34
CA SER A 439 23.79 19.14 -11.97
C SER A 439 22.81 20.32 -12.04
N HIS A 440 21.60 20.08 -12.48
CA HIS A 440 20.58 21.13 -12.62
C HIS A 440 19.60 21.24 -11.45
N SER A 441 19.92 20.61 -10.31
CA SER A 441 19.05 20.61 -9.14
C SER A 441 19.09 21.94 -8.39
N LYS A 442 17.96 22.67 -8.38
CA LYS A 442 17.86 24.00 -7.75
C LYS A 442 17.63 23.98 -6.24
N LEU A 443 17.12 22.86 -5.69
CA LEU A 443 16.69 22.75 -4.29
C LEU A 443 17.61 21.88 -3.42
N VAL A 444 18.65 21.27 -4.00
CA VAL A 444 19.56 20.39 -3.27
C VAL A 444 20.60 21.25 -2.56
N THR A 445 20.74 21.05 -1.25
CA THR A 445 21.64 21.83 -0.39
C THR A 445 22.79 20.98 0.12
N GLU A 446 23.77 21.57 0.81
CA GLU A 446 24.87 20.83 1.42
C GLU A 446 24.40 19.76 2.42
N ASN A 447 23.27 19.97 3.10
CA ASN A 447 22.66 18.95 3.97
C ASN A 447 22.31 17.67 3.22
N SER A 448 21.99 17.76 1.92
CA SER A 448 21.73 16.59 1.08
C SER A 448 22.95 15.67 0.96
N LEU A 449 24.17 16.20 1.09
CA LEU A 449 25.40 15.41 1.04
C LEU A 449 25.55 14.47 2.26
N GLU A 450 25.00 14.83 3.42
CA GLU A 450 24.98 13.94 4.61
C GLU A 450 24.10 12.72 4.42
N TYR A 451 23.05 12.85 3.60
CA TYR A 451 22.22 11.71 3.21
C TYR A 451 22.91 10.87 2.16
N LEU A 452 23.55 11.51 1.16
CA LEU A 452 24.32 10.82 0.13
C LEU A 452 25.54 10.09 0.70
N SER A 453 26.11 10.53 1.82
CA SER A 453 27.25 9.84 2.44
C SER A 453 26.87 8.48 3.02
N LYS A 454 25.56 8.19 3.15
CA LYS A 454 25.05 6.87 3.52
C LYS A 454 24.98 5.91 2.33
N CYS A 455 25.18 6.40 1.10
CA CYS A 455 25.24 5.59 -0.10
C CYS A 455 26.67 5.04 -0.29
N GLU A 456 27.00 3.96 0.40
CA GLU A 456 28.34 3.31 0.42
C GLU A 456 28.84 2.87 -0.98
N LYS A 457 27.95 2.78 -1.98
CA LYS A 457 28.29 2.43 -3.38
C LYS A 457 28.36 3.63 -4.32
N LEU A 458 28.16 4.86 -3.86
CA LEU A 458 28.20 6.06 -4.71
C LEU A 458 29.62 6.29 -5.22
N MET A 459 29.80 6.11 -6.52
CA MET A 459 31.07 6.23 -7.25
C MET A 459 31.14 7.51 -8.07
N ARG A 460 29.99 8.06 -8.47
CA ARG A 460 29.86 9.29 -9.25
C ARG A 460 28.76 10.17 -8.70
N LEU A 461 29.05 11.44 -8.45
CA LEU A 461 28.07 12.44 -8.05
C LEU A 461 28.31 13.73 -8.85
N ASP A 462 27.43 14.02 -9.79
CA ASP A 462 27.48 15.26 -10.56
C ASP A 462 26.65 16.34 -9.87
N CYS A 463 27.29 17.43 -9.47
CA CYS A 463 26.65 18.61 -8.89
C CYS A 463 27.06 19.87 -9.66
N ARG A 464 27.52 19.73 -10.91
CA ARG A 464 27.87 20.86 -11.78
C ARG A 464 26.64 21.71 -12.00
N HIS A 465 26.67 23.02 -11.73
CA HIS A 465 25.49 23.91 -11.77
C HIS A 465 24.52 23.83 -10.59
N ALA A 466 24.73 22.95 -9.61
CA ALA A 466 23.98 22.99 -8.36
C ALA A 466 24.45 24.19 -7.51
N LEU A 467 23.66 25.26 -7.49
CA LEU A 467 24.06 26.55 -6.90
C LEU A 467 24.25 26.48 -5.38
N GLN A 468 23.49 25.62 -4.70
CA GLN A 468 23.40 25.55 -3.24
C GLN A 468 24.36 24.53 -2.61
N ILE A 469 25.29 23.95 -3.39
CA ILE A 469 26.31 23.01 -2.92
C ILE A 469 27.68 23.57 -3.24
N SER A 470 28.52 23.88 -2.25
CA SER A 470 29.88 24.34 -2.53
C SER A 470 30.81 23.20 -3.00
N THR A 471 31.84 23.55 -3.77
CA THR A 471 32.91 22.60 -4.11
C THR A 471 33.61 22.07 -2.85
N GLN A 472 33.76 22.90 -1.82
CA GLN A 472 34.36 22.51 -0.54
C GLN A 472 33.55 21.43 0.19
N ALA A 473 32.21 21.53 0.15
CA ALA A 473 31.35 20.51 0.72
C ALA A 473 31.47 19.17 -0.02
N LEU A 474 31.60 19.20 -1.35
CA LEU A 474 31.84 17.98 -2.14
C LEU A 474 33.22 17.37 -1.90
N ILE A 475 34.25 18.17 -1.64
CA ILE A 475 35.57 17.68 -1.22
C ILE A 475 35.46 16.96 0.13
N LYS A 476 34.77 17.55 1.11
CA LYS A 476 34.52 16.92 2.42
C LYS A 476 33.72 15.63 2.29
N PHE A 477 32.70 15.63 1.42
CA PHE A 477 31.91 14.45 1.11
C PHE A 477 32.78 13.33 0.50
N ALA A 478 33.57 13.64 -0.53
CA ALA A 478 34.44 12.67 -1.19
C ALA A 478 35.49 12.08 -0.23
N ALA A 479 36.06 12.90 0.67
CA ALA A 479 37.04 12.47 1.66
C ALA A 479 36.47 11.55 2.75
N LYS A 480 35.17 11.64 3.04
CA LYS A 480 34.48 10.75 4.00
C LYS A 480 34.03 9.43 3.38
N SER A 481 34.06 9.32 2.06
CA SER A 481 33.66 8.09 1.37
C SER A 481 34.73 7.01 1.54
N GLU A 482 34.29 5.79 1.80
CA GLU A 482 35.16 4.60 1.77
C GLU A 482 35.59 4.24 0.34
N ARG A 483 34.91 4.81 -0.67
CA ARG A 483 35.34 4.75 -2.07
C ARG A 483 36.38 5.84 -2.28
N ASN A 484 37.46 5.51 -3.00
CA ASN A 484 38.55 6.43 -3.32
C ASN A 484 38.09 7.54 -4.29
N LEU A 485 37.23 8.45 -3.84
CA LEU A 485 36.59 9.50 -4.62
C LEU A 485 37.46 10.75 -4.70
N GLN A 486 37.25 11.53 -5.76
CA GLN A 486 37.84 12.86 -5.93
C GLN A 486 36.85 13.79 -6.63
N VAL A 487 37.04 15.09 -6.44
CA VAL A 487 36.30 16.12 -7.19
C VAL A 487 37.10 16.48 -8.44
N ARG A 488 36.50 16.33 -9.61
CA ARG A 488 36.95 16.78 -10.94
C ARG A 488 36.03 17.89 -11.47
N ASP A 489 36.49 18.61 -12.51
CA ASP A 489 35.70 19.54 -13.34
C ASP A 489 34.73 20.46 -12.60
N ILE A 490 35.09 20.88 -11.39
CA ILE A 490 34.29 21.72 -10.48
C ILE A 490 32.93 21.07 -10.15
N LYS A 491 32.81 20.50 -8.95
CA LYS A 491 31.59 19.84 -8.43
C LYS A 491 31.15 18.55 -9.13
N LEU A 492 32.03 17.90 -9.90
CA LEU A 492 31.83 16.51 -10.32
C LEU A 492 32.66 15.59 -9.40
N VAL A 493 32.04 14.67 -8.69
CA VAL A 493 32.73 13.66 -7.88
C VAL A 493 32.79 12.36 -8.68
N ASP A 494 33.97 11.75 -8.78
CA ASP A 494 34.21 10.45 -9.43
C ASP A 494 35.28 9.65 -8.68
N VAL A 495 35.38 8.34 -8.94
CA VAL A 495 36.48 7.50 -8.43
C VAL A 495 37.82 7.95 -9.03
N ARG A 496 38.86 8.01 -8.19
CA ARG A 496 40.24 8.21 -8.65
C ARG A 496 40.63 7.10 -9.61
N GLN A 497 40.89 7.45 -10.87
CA GLN A 497 41.56 6.55 -11.80
C GLN A 497 42.99 6.31 -11.28
N ARG A 498 43.37 5.04 -11.10
CA ARG A 498 44.78 4.70 -10.87
C ARG A 498 45.54 5.12 -12.12
N VAL A 499 46.53 5.99 -11.95
CA VAL A 499 47.51 6.28 -12.99
C VAL A 499 48.22 4.95 -13.27
N GLN A 500 48.06 4.41 -14.48
CA GLN A 500 48.83 3.26 -14.95
C GLN A 500 50.28 3.66 -15.17
#